data_AF-A0A449A9L0-F1
#
_entry.id   AF-A0A449A9L0-F1
#
_cell.length_a   1.000
_cell.length_b   1.000
_cell.length_c   1.000
_cell.angle_alpha   90.00
_cell.angle_beta   90.00
_cell.angle_gamma   90.00
#
_symmetry.space_group_name_H-M   'P 1'
#
loop_
_entity.id
_entity.type
_entity.pdbx_description
1 polymer ?
#
loop_
_entity_poly.entity_id
_entity_poly.type
_entity_poly.pdbx_seq_one_letter_code
_entity_poly.pdbx_strand_id
1 'polypeptide(L)'
;MKNKFALKRSVKLKICSISIFFSTFISISCSNNKANLKTKYSQNLHELYKMYNELQNEVKQYYLNDDNPHTFVLNEIYQNIEFIKQNESNADLNLQQKTLAKIQFNITWIKTQRQIKTQEVLDNFQKMELFYNVLISENIYENNWMIKKYEQIINLSTKIDEFLNHPGQITDPKSKTIDKYNVFIVQINELLKTLKKESLDNKINK
;
A
#
# COMPACT_ATOMS: atom_id res chain seq x y z
N MET A 1 -28.51 -29.47 15.81
CA MET A 1 -27.48 -28.68 16.54
C MET A 1 -26.85 -27.69 15.58
N LYS A 2 -26.94 -26.39 15.89
CA LYS A 2 -26.49 -25.28 15.05
C LYS A 2 -24.97 -25.07 15.24
N ASN A 3 -24.16 -25.48 14.26
CA ASN A 3 -22.79 -24.97 14.17
C ASN A 3 -22.82 -23.62 13.46
N LYS A 4 -23.05 -22.57 14.25
CA LYS A 4 -22.80 -21.18 13.86
C LYS A 4 -21.29 -21.03 13.65
N PHE A 5 -20.85 -20.89 12.40
CA PHE A 5 -19.54 -20.31 12.12
C PHE A 5 -19.58 -18.83 12.52
N ALA A 6 -19.26 -18.56 13.78
CA ALA A 6 -19.00 -17.22 14.26
C ALA A 6 -17.58 -16.83 13.84
N LEU A 7 -17.46 -16.07 12.75
CA LEU A 7 -16.23 -15.34 12.44
C LEU A 7 -15.97 -14.33 13.56
N LYS A 8 -14.89 -14.56 14.32
CA LYS A 8 -14.41 -13.66 15.37
C LYS A 8 -14.01 -12.32 14.75
N ARG A 9 -14.89 -11.33 14.87
CA ARG A 9 -14.66 -9.92 14.59
C ARG A 9 -13.81 -9.32 15.72
N SER A 10 -12.50 -9.16 15.51
CA SER A 10 -11.69 -8.19 16.25
C SER A 10 -10.29 -8.04 15.66
N VAL A 11 -10.14 -7.17 14.66
CA VAL A 11 -8.87 -6.47 14.45
C VAL A 11 -9.15 -5.01 14.77
N LYS A 12 -8.99 -4.65 16.06
CA LYS A 12 -8.93 -3.26 16.51
C LYS A 12 -7.65 -2.67 15.91
N LEU A 13 -7.79 -1.84 14.88
CA LEU A 13 -6.72 -0.97 14.40
C LEU A 13 -6.35 0.00 15.53
N LYS A 14 -5.18 -0.22 16.17
CA LYS A 14 -4.54 0.79 17.00
C LYS A 14 -3.86 1.80 16.08
N ILE A 15 -4.50 2.94 15.88
CA ILE A 15 -3.80 4.15 15.45
C ILE A 15 -3.04 4.66 16.68
N CYS A 16 -1.75 4.31 16.79
CA CYS A 16 -0.89 4.89 17.81
C CYS A 16 -0.08 6.04 17.21
N SER A 17 -0.57 7.26 17.49
CA SER A 17 0.21 8.42 17.93
C SER A 17 1.71 8.42 17.59
N ILE A 18 2.08 9.08 16.48
CA ILE A 18 3.42 9.64 16.32
C ILE A 18 3.38 11.04 16.93
N SER A 19 3.67 11.13 18.20
CA SER A 19 3.97 12.41 18.85
C SER A 19 5.09 12.25 19.88
N ILE A 20 6.03 13.20 19.79
CA ILE A 20 7.05 13.55 20.78
C ILE A 20 8.28 12.65 20.82
N PHE A 21 9.40 13.15 20.28
CA PHE A 21 10.72 13.10 20.93
C PHE A 21 11.66 14.06 20.18
N PHE A 22 11.82 15.30 20.66
CA PHE A 22 13.06 16.08 20.49
C PHE A 22 13.08 17.29 21.43
N SER A 23 13.58 17.10 22.65
CA SER A 23 14.11 18.19 23.46
C SER A 23 15.07 17.67 24.53
N THR A 24 16.38 17.77 24.30
CA THR A 24 17.36 18.22 25.32
C THR A 24 18.71 18.58 24.69
N PHE A 25 19.18 19.77 25.07
CA PHE A 25 20.48 20.41 24.79
C PHE A 25 21.64 19.72 25.52
N ILE A 26 22.88 19.79 24.98
CA ILE A 26 24.11 19.94 25.78
C ILE A 26 25.10 20.84 25.03
N SER A 27 25.58 21.87 25.72
CA SER A 27 26.71 22.73 25.38
C SER A 27 28.05 22.02 25.62
N ILE A 28 28.87 21.83 24.58
CA ILE A 28 30.25 21.32 24.73
C ILE A 28 31.24 22.09 23.84
N SER A 29 32.24 22.67 24.50
CA SER A 29 33.59 23.07 24.07
C SER A 29 33.97 22.96 22.56
N CYS A 30 34.41 24.08 21.99
CA CYS A 30 34.68 24.31 20.56
C CYS A 30 35.85 23.50 19.92
N SER A 31 36.69 22.79 20.67
CA SER A 31 37.80 22.01 20.08
C SER A 31 37.48 20.52 19.87
N ASN A 32 36.68 19.90 20.74
CA ASN A 32 36.13 18.54 20.56
C ASN A 32 34.88 18.51 19.66
N ASN A 33 34.32 19.68 19.35
CA ASN A 33 33.07 19.83 18.62
C ASN A 33 33.19 19.44 17.14
N LYS A 34 34.32 19.73 16.48
CA LYS A 34 34.49 19.47 15.04
C LYS A 34 34.53 17.97 14.70
N ALA A 35 35.24 17.16 15.47
CA ALA A 35 35.30 15.72 15.27
C ALA A 35 33.92 15.07 15.54
N ASN A 36 33.25 15.50 16.61
CA ASN A 36 31.93 15.00 16.99
C ASN A 36 30.82 15.43 15.99
N LEU A 37 30.92 16.65 15.43
CA LEU A 37 30.07 17.14 14.35
C LEU A 37 30.23 16.32 13.07
N LYS A 38 31.48 15.96 12.70
CA LYS A 38 31.74 15.13 11.53
C LYS A 38 31.14 13.73 11.67
N THR A 39 31.29 13.09 12.84
CA THR A 39 30.68 11.79 13.12
C THR A 39 29.15 11.85 13.10
N LYS A 40 28.55 12.86 13.74
CA LYS A 40 27.10 13.08 13.74
C LYS A 40 26.55 13.35 12.34
N TYR A 41 27.29 14.11 11.53
CA TYR A 41 26.94 14.38 10.14
C TYR A 41 26.95 13.09 9.29
N SER A 42 28.00 12.26 9.41
CA SER A 42 28.06 10.98 8.68
C SER A 42 26.94 10.01 9.09
N GLN A 43 26.58 9.98 10.37
CA GLN A 43 25.43 9.20 10.87
C GLN A 43 24.11 9.68 10.27
N ASN A 44 23.85 10.99 10.26
CA ASN A 44 22.64 11.56 9.67
C ASN A 44 22.53 11.28 8.16
N LEU A 45 23.64 11.38 7.43
CA LEU A 45 23.66 11.06 6.00
C LEU A 45 23.34 9.58 5.74
N HIS A 46 23.89 8.68 6.56
CA HIS A 46 23.55 7.26 6.49
C HIS A 46 22.06 6.99 6.75
N GLU A 47 21.48 7.63 7.76
CA GLU A 47 20.05 7.53 8.05
C GLU A 47 19.19 8.04 6.89
N LEU A 48 19.58 9.14 6.23
CA LEU A 48 18.88 9.65 5.04
C LEU A 48 18.86 8.63 3.90
N TYR A 49 19.99 7.98 3.59
CA TYR A 49 20.03 6.93 2.57
C TYR A 49 19.18 5.71 2.96
N LYS A 50 19.22 5.29 4.24
CA LYS A 50 18.39 4.18 4.72
C LYS A 50 16.90 4.49 4.55
N MET A 51 16.47 5.68 4.96
CA MET A 51 15.09 6.12 4.83
C MET A 51 14.68 6.32 3.37
N TYR A 52 15.58 6.82 2.52
CA TYR A 52 15.35 6.91 1.08
C TYR A 52 15.12 5.54 0.45
N ASN A 53 15.92 4.54 0.81
CA ASN A 53 15.73 3.17 0.34
C ASN A 53 14.40 2.57 0.83
N GLU A 54 13.98 2.88 2.06
CA GLU A 54 12.64 2.52 2.55
C GLU A 54 11.55 3.16 1.68
N LEU A 55 11.66 4.45 1.37
CA LEU A 55 10.71 5.13 0.49
C LEU A 55 10.66 4.50 -0.91
N GLN A 56 11.81 4.20 -1.51
CA GLN A 56 11.86 3.50 -2.80
C GLN A 56 11.14 2.15 -2.75
N ASN A 57 11.34 1.40 -1.66
CA ASN A 57 10.64 0.14 -1.47
C ASN A 57 9.13 0.35 -1.33
N GLU A 58 8.67 1.30 -0.52
CA GLU A 58 7.24 1.59 -0.38
C GLU A 58 6.59 2.01 -1.71
N VAL A 59 7.26 2.85 -2.50
CA VAL A 59 6.81 3.24 -3.85
C VAL A 59 6.65 2.01 -4.74
N LYS A 60 7.64 1.11 -4.77
CA LYS A 60 7.60 -0.14 -5.54
C LYS A 60 6.52 -1.11 -5.05
N GLN A 61 6.18 -1.09 -3.76
CA GLN A 61 5.12 -1.92 -3.20
C GLN A 61 3.74 -1.42 -3.64
N TYR A 62 3.55 -0.11 -3.76
CA TYR A 62 2.25 0.50 -4.08
C TYR A 62 1.96 0.62 -5.60
N TYR A 63 2.93 1.10 -6.37
CA TYR A 63 2.75 1.38 -7.80
C TYR A 63 3.14 0.20 -8.68
N LEU A 64 2.46 0.07 -9.83
CA LEU A 64 2.72 -0.95 -10.85
C LEU A 64 4.00 -0.68 -11.64
N ASN A 65 4.30 0.61 -11.87
CA ASN A 65 5.37 1.05 -12.76
C ASN A 65 6.27 2.08 -12.08
N ASP A 66 7.52 2.17 -12.54
CA ASP A 66 8.51 3.14 -12.06
C ASP A 66 8.21 4.58 -12.51
N ASP A 67 7.38 4.77 -13.55
CA ASP A 67 6.83 6.08 -13.94
C ASP A 67 5.54 6.35 -13.17
N ASN A 68 5.65 7.03 -12.03
CA ASN A 68 4.55 7.30 -11.12
C ASN A 68 4.69 8.69 -10.46
N PRO A 69 3.66 9.19 -9.77
CA PRO A 69 3.70 10.52 -9.14
C PRO A 69 4.84 10.71 -8.13
N HIS A 70 5.42 9.64 -7.57
CA HIS A 70 6.54 9.71 -6.64
C HIS A 70 7.91 9.69 -7.33
N THR A 71 8.00 9.49 -8.65
CA THR A 71 9.27 9.51 -9.40
C THR A 71 9.97 10.86 -9.28
N PHE A 72 9.23 11.97 -9.42
CA PHE A 72 9.78 13.32 -9.23
C PHE A 72 10.28 13.53 -7.79
N VAL A 73 9.51 13.07 -6.80
CA VAL A 73 9.86 13.18 -5.37
C VAL A 73 11.12 12.39 -5.05
N LEU A 74 11.25 11.17 -5.58
CA LEU A 74 12.43 10.34 -5.39
C LEU A 74 13.69 10.97 -6.00
N ASN A 75 13.57 11.57 -7.19
CA ASN A 75 14.67 12.26 -7.85
C ASN A 75 15.11 13.50 -7.07
N GLU A 76 14.16 14.31 -6.61
CA GLU A 76 14.45 15.49 -5.80
C GLU A 76 15.12 15.14 -4.47
N ILE A 77 14.63 14.10 -3.77
CA ILE A 77 15.23 13.63 -2.52
C ILE A 77 16.67 13.14 -2.77
N TYR A 78 16.89 12.37 -3.84
CA TYR A 78 18.21 11.88 -4.19
C TYR A 78 19.19 13.02 -4.48
N GLN A 79 18.78 14.02 -5.28
CA GLN A 79 19.58 15.21 -5.54
C GLN A 79 19.94 15.97 -4.27
N ASN A 80 19.00 16.11 -3.32
CA ASN A 80 19.26 16.74 -2.03
C ASN A 80 20.27 15.94 -1.20
N ILE A 81 20.18 14.60 -1.18
CA ILE A 81 21.13 13.74 -0.46
C ILE A 81 22.53 13.86 -1.08
N GLU A 82 22.66 13.84 -2.40
CA GLU A 82 23.95 14.03 -3.09
C GLU A 82 24.53 15.43 -2.85
N PHE A 83 23.68 16.47 -2.87
CA PHE A 83 24.11 17.83 -2.54
C PHE A 83 24.63 17.93 -1.11
N ILE A 84 23.90 17.37 -0.13
CA ILE A 84 24.33 17.33 1.27
C ILE A 84 25.70 16.69 1.35
N LYS A 85 25.85 15.46 0.82
CA LYS A 85 27.11 14.69 0.84
C LYS A 85 28.32 15.45 0.31
N GLN A 86 28.12 16.30 -0.70
CA GLN A 86 29.20 17.09 -1.30
C GLN A 86 29.61 18.32 -0.47
N ASN A 87 28.75 18.82 0.42
CA ASN A 87 28.88 20.16 1.01
C ASN A 87 29.07 20.23 2.53
N GLU A 88 29.53 19.15 3.19
CA GLU A 88 29.82 18.96 4.64
C GLU A 88 29.83 20.22 5.57
N SER A 89 28.71 20.95 5.70
CA SER A 89 28.66 22.22 6.42
C SER A 89 27.35 22.44 7.19
N ASN A 90 27.35 23.37 8.15
CA ASN A 90 26.17 23.64 8.99
C ASN A 90 24.93 24.15 8.22
N ALA A 91 25.09 24.71 7.01
CA ALA A 91 23.97 25.08 6.14
C ALA A 91 23.17 23.84 5.68
N ASP A 92 23.79 22.65 5.73
CA ASP A 92 23.17 21.38 5.35
C ASP A 92 22.23 20.84 6.43
N LEU A 93 22.32 21.25 7.70
CA LEU A 93 21.51 20.65 8.76
C LEU A 93 20.00 20.94 8.57
N ASN A 94 19.65 22.14 8.12
CA ASN A 94 18.27 22.49 7.77
C ASN A 94 17.80 21.71 6.54
N LEU A 95 18.65 21.57 5.52
CA LEU A 95 18.35 20.78 4.33
C LEU A 95 18.15 19.30 4.68
N GLN A 96 19.04 18.71 5.50
CA GLN A 96 18.93 17.35 6.04
C GLN A 96 17.59 17.13 6.74
N GLN A 97 17.19 18.04 7.64
CA GLN A 97 15.91 17.95 8.35
C GLN A 97 14.72 18.03 7.39
N LYS A 98 14.75 18.94 6.41
CA LYS A 98 13.70 19.05 5.39
C LYS A 98 13.62 17.80 4.52
N THR A 99 14.75 17.25 4.09
CA THR A 99 14.82 16.02 3.29
C THR A 99 14.30 14.83 4.10
N LEU A 100 14.67 14.71 5.37
CA LEU A 100 14.17 13.66 6.26
C LEU A 100 12.66 13.75 6.44
N ALA A 101 12.13 14.94 6.76
CA ALA A 101 10.70 15.16 6.93
C ALA A 101 9.92 14.82 5.64
N LYS A 102 10.47 15.18 4.47
CA LYS A 102 9.87 14.85 3.18
C LYS A 102 9.85 13.34 2.94
N ILE A 103 10.94 12.62 3.25
CA ILE A 103 10.96 11.15 3.15
C ILE A 103 9.89 10.52 4.06
N GLN A 104 9.86 10.93 5.33
CA GLN A 104 8.90 10.41 6.32
C GLN A 104 7.45 10.67 5.94
N PHE A 105 7.15 11.87 5.43
CA PHE A 105 5.82 12.22 4.93
C PHE A 105 5.39 11.27 3.81
N ASN A 106 6.23 11.06 2.80
CA ASN A 106 5.89 10.22 1.65
C ASN A 106 5.75 8.74 2.04
N ILE A 107 6.61 8.21 2.91
CA ILE A 107 6.45 6.85 3.46
C ILE A 107 5.11 6.71 4.17
N THR A 108 4.77 7.67 5.03
CA THR A 108 3.51 7.66 5.80
C THR A 108 2.30 7.73 4.86
N TRP A 109 2.37 8.60 3.85
CA TRP A 109 1.32 8.74 2.85
C TRP A 109 1.10 7.44 2.08
N ILE A 110 2.17 6.81 1.58
CA ILE A 110 2.08 5.54 0.82
C ILE A 110 1.50 4.43 1.68
N LYS A 111 2.00 4.25 2.91
CA LYS A 111 1.48 3.26 3.86
C LYS A 111 -0.02 3.48 4.15
N THR A 112 -0.43 4.74 4.28
CA THR A 112 -1.85 5.11 4.45
C THR A 112 -2.69 4.77 3.23
N GLN A 113 -2.22 5.10 2.02
CA GLN A 113 -2.94 4.73 0.79
C GLN A 113 -3.06 3.22 0.61
N ARG A 114 -2.01 2.46 0.92
CA ARG A 114 -2.04 0.99 0.91
C ARG A 114 -3.13 0.44 1.83
N GLN A 115 -3.29 0.99 3.04
CA GLN A 115 -4.34 0.57 3.96
C GLN A 115 -5.74 0.89 3.42
N ILE A 116 -5.95 2.11 2.94
CA ILE A 116 -7.23 2.54 2.34
C ILE A 116 -7.59 1.63 1.15
N LYS A 117 -6.62 1.40 0.25
CA LYS A 117 -6.81 0.59 -0.95
C LYS A 117 -6.98 -0.90 -0.66
N THR A 118 -6.30 -1.42 0.36
CA THR A 118 -6.54 -2.79 0.85
C THR A 118 -7.99 -2.94 1.29
N GLN A 119 -8.49 -2.01 2.10
CA GLN A 119 -9.89 -2.04 2.54
C GLN A 119 -10.85 -1.92 1.37
N GLU A 120 -10.56 -1.04 0.41
CA GLU A 120 -11.38 -0.89 -0.80
C GLU A 120 -11.47 -2.20 -1.62
N VAL A 121 -10.35 -2.91 -1.81
CA VAL A 121 -10.34 -4.24 -2.47
C VAL A 121 -11.25 -5.22 -1.72
N LEU A 122 -11.08 -5.33 -0.39
CA LEU A 122 -11.85 -6.26 0.44
C LEU A 122 -13.35 -5.93 0.44
N ASP A 123 -13.72 -4.65 0.55
CA ASP A 123 -15.11 -4.21 0.53
C ASP A 123 -15.79 -4.50 -0.82
N ASN A 124 -15.08 -4.28 -1.94
CA ASN A 124 -15.61 -4.61 -3.27
C ASN A 124 -15.77 -6.12 -3.43
N PHE A 125 -14.80 -6.91 -2.96
CA PHE A 125 -14.88 -8.37 -3.03
C PHE A 125 -16.06 -8.88 -2.19
N GLN A 126 -16.24 -8.37 -0.98
CA GLN A 126 -17.37 -8.73 -0.12
C GLN A 126 -18.73 -8.38 -0.76
N LYS A 127 -18.85 -7.23 -1.42
CA LYS A 127 -20.08 -6.88 -2.16
C LYS A 127 -20.40 -7.89 -3.25
N MET A 128 -19.37 -8.36 -3.98
CA MET A 128 -19.53 -9.37 -5.01
C MET A 128 -19.93 -10.73 -4.43
N GLU A 129 -19.26 -11.15 -3.35
CA GLU A 129 -19.55 -12.40 -2.65
C GLU A 129 -20.98 -12.41 -2.09
N LEU A 130 -21.42 -11.31 -1.46
CA LEU A 130 -22.79 -11.17 -0.97
C LEU A 130 -23.81 -11.31 -2.09
N PHE A 131 -23.56 -10.69 -3.25
CA PHE A 131 -24.44 -10.84 -4.41
C PHE A 131 -24.51 -12.30 -4.88
N TYR A 132 -23.36 -12.98 -4.98
CA TYR A 132 -23.32 -14.39 -5.36
C TYR A 132 -24.05 -15.30 -4.36
N ASN A 133 -23.92 -15.04 -3.05
CA ASN A 133 -24.65 -15.77 -2.01
C ASN A 133 -26.17 -15.57 -2.10
N VAL A 134 -26.64 -14.39 -2.52
CA VAL A 134 -28.06 -14.17 -2.83
C VAL A 134 -28.50 -15.08 -3.98
N LEU A 135 -27.73 -15.17 -5.07
CA LEU A 135 -28.04 -16.06 -6.19
C LEU A 135 -28.15 -17.52 -5.75
N ILE A 136 -27.22 -18.00 -4.91
CA ILE A 136 -27.27 -19.35 -4.33
C ILE A 136 -28.57 -19.53 -3.52
N SER A 137 -28.90 -18.56 -2.68
CA SER A 137 -30.07 -18.66 -1.78
C SER A 137 -31.41 -18.69 -2.51
N GLU A 138 -31.50 -18.06 -3.68
CA GLU A 138 -32.69 -18.13 -4.52
C GLU A 138 -32.87 -19.53 -5.14
N ASN A 139 -31.78 -20.26 -5.41
CA ASN A 139 -31.81 -21.63 -5.93
C ASN A 139 -32.66 -21.81 -7.21
N ILE A 140 -32.66 -20.81 -8.08
CA ILE A 140 -33.39 -20.80 -9.37
C ILE A 140 -32.47 -20.67 -10.59
N TYR A 141 -31.16 -20.78 -10.40
CA TYR A 141 -30.16 -20.55 -11.43
C TYR A 141 -29.54 -21.86 -11.92
N GLU A 142 -29.13 -21.91 -13.19
CA GLU A 142 -28.51 -23.09 -13.78
C GLU A 142 -27.25 -23.51 -12.99
N ASN A 143 -27.20 -24.78 -12.56
CA ASN A 143 -26.15 -25.28 -11.69
C ASN A 143 -24.74 -25.18 -12.33
N ASN A 144 -24.61 -25.52 -13.62
CA ASN A 144 -23.32 -25.43 -14.32
C ASN A 144 -22.80 -23.98 -14.38
N TRP A 145 -23.71 -23.04 -14.63
CA TRP A 145 -23.37 -21.61 -14.62
C TRP A 145 -22.93 -21.15 -13.22
N MET A 146 -23.67 -21.53 -12.17
CA MET A 146 -23.31 -21.21 -10.79
C MET A 146 -21.91 -21.74 -10.41
N ILE A 147 -21.62 -23.02 -10.71
CA ILE A 147 -20.30 -23.63 -10.46
C ILE A 147 -19.19 -22.83 -11.15
N LYS A 148 -19.36 -22.51 -12.44
CA LYS A 148 -18.38 -21.73 -13.20
C LYS A 148 -18.12 -20.35 -12.59
N LYS A 149 -19.17 -19.71 -12.06
CA LYS A 149 -19.04 -18.40 -11.38
C LYS A 149 -18.35 -18.52 -10.03
N TYR A 150 -18.62 -19.56 -9.27
CA TYR A 150 -17.90 -19.85 -8.04
C TYR A 150 -16.40 -20.01 -8.28
N GLU A 151 -16.00 -20.77 -9.30
CA GLU A 151 -14.59 -20.96 -9.67
C GLU A 151 -13.90 -19.63 -10.01
N GLN A 152 -14.57 -18.75 -10.73
CA GLN A 152 -14.05 -17.41 -11.04
C GLN A 152 -13.84 -16.57 -9.77
N ILE A 153 -14.80 -16.62 -8.83
CA ILE A 153 -14.72 -15.90 -7.54
C ILE A 153 -13.56 -16.44 -6.69
N ILE A 154 -13.42 -17.76 -6.56
CA ILE A 154 -12.36 -18.40 -5.77
C ILE A 154 -10.98 -18.13 -6.36
N ASN A 155 -10.83 -18.20 -7.69
CA ASN A 155 -9.59 -17.85 -8.35
C ASN A 155 -9.21 -16.38 -8.12
N LEU A 156 -10.18 -15.46 -8.13
CA LEU A 156 -9.93 -14.06 -7.82
C LEU A 156 -9.56 -13.85 -6.34
N SER A 157 -10.25 -14.54 -5.42
CA SER A 157 -9.93 -14.52 -3.97
C SER A 157 -8.48 -14.93 -3.73
N THR A 158 -8.05 -16.03 -4.34
CA THR A 158 -6.68 -16.57 -4.18
C THR A 158 -5.63 -15.55 -4.61
N LYS A 159 -5.84 -14.90 -5.76
CA LYS A 159 -4.91 -13.85 -6.26
C LYS A 159 -4.87 -12.62 -5.35
N ILE A 160 -6.02 -12.23 -4.79
CA ILE A 160 -6.08 -11.11 -3.83
C ILE A 160 -5.34 -11.49 -2.55
N ASP A 161 -5.58 -12.68 -2.00
CA ASP A 161 -4.92 -13.15 -0.78
C ASP A 161 -3.40 -13.28 -0.97
N GLU A 162 -2.94 -13.82 -2.10
CA GLU A 162 -1.53 -13.88 -2.45
C GLU A 162 -0.91 -12.48 -2.48
N PHE A 163 -1.56 -11.53 -3.15
CA PHE A 163 -1.09 -10.14 -3.24
C PHE A 163 -1.06 -9.45 -1.87
N LEU A 164 -2.10 -9.60 -1.05
CA LEU A 164 -2.18 -8.92 0.25
C LEU A 164 -1.19 -9.48 1.27
N ASN A 165 -0.89 -10.78 1.21
CA ASN A 165 0.08 -11.42 2.11
C ASN A 165 1.52 -11.32 1.58
N HIS A 166 1.70 -11.26 0.26
CA HIS A 166 2.98 -11.13 -0.41
C HIS A 166 2.88 -10.01 -1.46
N PRO A 167 3.03 -8.73 -1.07
CA PRO A 167 2.84 -7.58 -1.97
C PRO A 167 3.90 -7.44 -3.10
N GLY A 168 4.61 -8.52 -3.40
CA GLY A 168 5.56 -8.68 -4.51
C GLY A 168 4.94 -8.53 -5.91
N GLN A 169 5.86 -8.39 -6.87
CA GLN A 169 5.77 -7.97 -8.28
C GLN A 169 4.49 -8.35 -9.05
N ILE A 170 3.37 -7.68 -8.80
CA ILE A 170 2.36 -7.52 -9.84
C ILE A 170 2.89 -6.51 -10.83
N THR A 171 3.10 -6.97 -12.06
CA THR A 171 3.35 -6.12 -13.22
C THR A 171 2.23 -6.39 -14.22
N ASP A 172 1.48 -5.35 -14.56
CA ASP A 172 0.49 -5.42 -15.63
C ASP A 172 0.73 -4.27 -16.61
N PRO A 173 1.51 -4.49 -17.67
CA PRO A 173 1.83 -3.44 -18.65
C PRO A 173 0.61 -3.00 -19.48
N LYS A 174 -0.52 -3.73 -19.41
CA LYS A 174 -1.78 -3.36 -20.08
C LYS A 174 -2.75 -2.64 -19.13
N SER A 175 -2.41 -2.55 -17.84
CA SER A 175 -3.23 -1.86 -16.86
C SER A 175 -3.35 -0.38 -17.20
N LYS A 176 -4.59 0.12 -17.21
CA LYS A 176 -4.87 1.56 -17.34
C LYS A 176 -4.70 2.32 -16.02
N THR A 177 -4.49 1.59 -14.92
CA THR A 177 -4.23 2.17 -13.61
C THR A 177 -2.77 1.99 -13.23
N ILE A 178 -2.25 2.93 -12.46
CA ILE A 178 -0.87 2.91 -11.96
C ILE A 178 -0.74 2.27 -10.56
N ASP A 179 -1.86 2.10 -9.83
CA ASP A 179 -1.87 1.50 -8.49
C ASP A 179 -2.17 0.00 -8.59
N LYS A 180 -1.38 -0.85 -7.92
CA LYS A 180 -1.60 -2.32 -7.96
C LYS A 180 -2.99 -2.73 -7.46
N TYR A 181 -3.47 -2.06 -6.42
CA TYR A 181 -4.77 -2.36 -5.80
C TYR A 181 -5.94 -2.09 -6.75
N ASN A 182 -5.85 -1.06 -7.59
CA ASN A 182 -6.91 -0.71 -8.51
C ASN A 182 -7.11 -1.78 -9.60
N VAL A 183 -6.09 -2.57 -9.93
CA VAL A 183 -6.22 -3.71 -10.84
C VAL A 183 -7.24 -4.70 -10.30
N PHE A 184 -7.13 -5.06 -9.02
CA PHE A 184 -8.09 -5.95 -8.38
C PHE A 184 -9.48 -5.31 -8.25
N ILE A 185 -9.57 -4.03 -7.91
CA ILE A 185 -10.85 -3.31 -7.83
C ILE A 185 -11.58 -3.37 -9.18
N VAL A 186 -10.86 -3.18 -10.30
CA VAL A 186 -11.44 -3.29 -11.65
C VAL A 186 -11.90 -4.73 -11.92
N GLN A 187 -11.05 -5.74 -11.68
CA GLN A 187 -11.39 -7.14 -11.91
C GLN A 187 -12.61 -7.60 -11.09
N ILE A 188 -12.71 -7.21 -9.82
CA ILE A 188 -13.85 -7.50 -8.96
C ILE A 188 -15.13 -6.88 -9.53
N ASN A 189 -15.08 -5.61 -9.91
CA ASN A 189 -16.24 -4.89 -10.44
C ASN A 189 -16.68 -5.43 -11.80
N GLU A 190 -15.75 -5.84 -12.65
CA GLU A 190 -16.04 -6.50 -13.93
C GLU A 190 -16.71 -7.86 -13.71
N LEU A 191 -16.23 -8.67 -12.76
CA LEU A 191 -16.85 -9.94 -12.42
C LEU A 191 -18.25 -9.74 -11.82
N LEU A 192 -18.42 -8.79 -10.89
CA LEU A 192 -19.73 -8.44 -10.34
C LEU A 192 -20.72 -7.97 -11.41
N LYS A 193 -20.27 -7.13 -12.35
CA LYS A 193 -21.09 -6.69 -13.49
C LYS A 193 -21.50 -7.88 -14.36
N THR A 194 -20.57 -8.79 -14.61
CA THR A 194 -20.81 -10.01 -15.39
C THR A 194 -21.81 -10.92 -14.69
N LEU A 195 -21.67 -11.15 -13.38
CA LEU A 195 -22.61 -11.91 -12.56
C LEU A 195 -24.02 -11.33 -12.65
N LYS A 196 -24.15 -10.01 -12.44
CA LYS A 196 -25.46 -9.32 -12.53
C LYS A 196 -26.09 -9.51 -13.89
N LYS A 197 -25.33 -9.27 -14.97
CA LYS A 197 -25.82 -9.41 -16.34
C LYS A 197 -26.25 -10.84 -16.65
N GLU A 198 -25.35 -11.79 -16.48
CA GLU A 198 -25.61 -13.18 -16.86
C GLU A 198 -26.66 -13.86 -15.97
N SER A 199 -26.83 -13.41 -14.71
CA SER A 199 -27.88 -13.95 -13.84
C SER A 199 -29.28 -13.77 -14.43
N LEU A 200 -29.53 -12.71 -15.22
CA LEU A 200 -30.81 -12.50 -15.88
C LEU A 200 -31.10 -13.58 -16.93
N ASP A 201 -30.05 -14.16 -17.51
CA ASP A 201 -30.18 -15.12 -18.61
C ASP A 201 -30.18 -16.57 -18.16
N ASN A 202 -29.64 -16.86 -16.98
CA ASN A 202 -29.42 -18.22 -16.49
C ASN A 202 -30.43 -18.66 -15.42
N LYS A 203 -31.58 -17.97 -15.30
CA LYS A 203 -32.70 -18.45 -14.49
C LYS A 203 -33.38 -19.64 -15.18
N ILE A 204 -33.60 -20.72 -14.44
CA ILE A 204 -34.17 -21.98 -14.95
C ILE A 204 -35.65 -21.82 -15.37
N ASN A 205 -36.39 -20.90 -14.74
CA ASN A 205 -37.82 -20.67 -15.02
C ASN A 205 -38.05 -19.39 -15.85
N LYS A 206 -37.47 -19.31 -17.06
CA LYS A 206 -37.85 -18.28 -18.05
C LYS A 206 -39.10 -18.71 -18.82
#